data_AF-A0A318ULP7-F1
#
_entry.id   AF-A0A318ULP7-F1
#
_cell.length_a   1.000
_cell.length_b   1.000
_cell.length_c   1.000
_cell.angle_alpha   90.00
_cell.angle_beta   90.00
_cell.angle_gamma   90.00
#
_symmetry.space_group_name_H-M   'P 1'
#
loop_
_entity.id
_entity.type
_entity.pdbx_description
1 polymer ?
#
loop_
_entity_poly.entity_id
_entity_poly.type
_entity_poly.pdbx_seq_one_letter_code
_entity_poly.pdbx_strand_id
1 'polypeptide(L)'
;MKRNILKITLGVAMIAVLATACKKENGTPDSAGVNLSGAKAVIPVNGTQAGTFTNTSASPTAWTAVGYDLHNNVTATPGVQVQFDSNFNGNITKLSGYYLGYYDSPSVTDVTGISLSDLSSVSLTTISTLGSNSATVVGWYDYNRTTRAITPVAKRYAIVADASTIADAARLYVVQLDGVTATGTTGPFTSTVNFHTKRLK
;
A
#
# COMPACT_ATOMS: atom_id res chain seq x y z
N MET A 1 64.57 -9.19 -53.61
CA MET A 1 63.90 -10.51 -53.47
C MET A 1 62.97 -10.42 -52.26
N LYS A 2 61.63 -10.47 -52.41
CA LYS A 2 60.76 -11.69 -52.33
C LYS A 2 61.05 -12.47 -51.03
N ARG A 3 60.16 -12.78 -50.07
CA ARG A 3 58.69 -12.94 -49.91
C ARG A 3 58.42 -12.87 -48.38
N ASN A 4 57.39 -12.18 -47.87
CA ASN A 4 56.02 -12.66 -47.63
C ASN A 4 55.84 -13.83 -46.63
N ILE A 5 54.93 -13.62 -45.66
CA ILE A 5 54.09 -14.60 -44.92
C ILE A 5 54.81 -15.21 -43.68
N LEU A 6 54.28 -15.20 -42.45
CA LEU A 6 53.01 -15.75 -41.99
C LEU A 6 52.70 -15.33 -40.53
N LYS A 7 51.44 -15.00 -40.24
CA LYS A 7 50.87 -14.98 -38.87
C LYS A 7 50.63 -16.42 -38.42
N ILE A 8 51.14 -16.87 -37.26
CA ILE A 8 50.57 -18.02 -36.53
C ILE A 8 50.63 -17.76 -35.01
N THR A 9 49.48 -17.99 -34.40
CA THR A 9 49.04 -17.93 -33.00
C THR A 9 49.72 -18.98 -32.09
N LEU A 10 49.39 -18.96 -30.79
CA LEU A 10 49.78 -19.84 -29.67
C LEU A 10 51.11 -19.43 -29.00
N GLY A 11 51.23 -19.12 -27.71
CA GLY A 11 50.39 -19.38 -26.54
C GLY A 11 51.20 -20.17 -25.52
N VAL A 12 51.92 -19.52 -24.59
CA VAL A 12 52.55 -20.15 -23.41
C VAL A 12 52.68 -19.07 -22.32
N ALA A 13 51.74 -19.07 -21.38
CA ALA A 13 51.93 -19.41 -19.96
C ALA A 13 52.67 -18.34 -19.14
N MET A 14 51.88 -17.53 -18.42
CA MET A 14 52.34 -16.94 -17.16
C MET A 14 51.62 -17.67 -16.04
N ILE A 15 52.27 -18.73 -15.56
CA ILE A 15 51.93 -19.43 -14.33
C ILE A 15 52.59 -18.71 -13.15
N ALA A 16 51.82 -18.69 -12.05
CA ALA A 16 52.25 -18.53 -10.66
C ALA A 16 52.53 -17.13 -10.12
N VAL A 17 51.47 -16.47 -9.64
CA VAL A 17 51.37 -16.13 -8.20
C VAL A 17 49.93 -16.34 -7.73
N LEU A 18 49.48 -17.60 -7.71
CA LEU A 18 48.29 -18.02 -6.96
C LEU A 18 48.60 -19.37 -6.31
N ALA A 19 49.45 -19.35 -5.29
CA ALA A 19 49.71 -20.50 -4.44
C ALA A 19 50.14 -20.08 -3.03
N THR A 20 49.25 -19.36 -2.34
CA THR A 20 49.03 -19.61 -0.90
C THR A 20 47.53 -19.84 -0.70
N ALA A 21 47.13 -21.05 -1.06
CA ALA A 21 45.90 -21.65 -0.62
C ALA A 21 45.85 -21.66 0.91
N CYS A 22 45.06 -20.77 1.51
CA CYS A 22 44.26 -21.18 2.65
C CYS A 22 43.12 -22.02 2.07
N LYS A 23 43.25 -23.33 2.18
CA LYS A 23 42.16 -24.26 1.94
C LYS A 23 40.98 -23.84 2.82
N LYS A 24 39.98 -23.20 2.22
CA LYS A 24 38.61 -23.28 2.70
C LYS A 24 37.88 -24.16 1.70
N GLU A 25 37.36 -25.25 2.23
CA GLU A 25 36.57 -26.25 1.52
C GLU A 25 35.45 -25.58 0.72
N ASN A 26 35.02 -26.24 -0.37
CA ASN A 26 33.95 -25.85 -1.28
C ASN A 26 32.65 -25.44 -0.55
N GLY A 27 32.62 -24.22 -0.02
CA GLY A 27 31.40 -23.50 0.27
C GLY A 27 30.89 -22.96 -1.06
N THR A 28 29.73 -23.43 -1.48
CA THR A 28 28.83 -22.81 -2.47
C THR A 28 29.04 -21.29 -2.48
N PRO A 29 29.15 -20.62 -3.65
CA PRO A 29 29.26 -19.16 -3.68
C PRO A 29 28.20 -18.61 -2.74
N ASP A 30 28.64 -17.87 -1.74
CA ASP A 30 27.75 -17.20 -0.80
C ASP A 30 26.97 -16.21 -1.67
N SER A 31 25.87 -16.71 -2.21
CA SER A 31 24.70 -15.92 -2.46
C SER A 31 24.33 -15.44 -1.06
N ALA A 32 25.03 -14.40 -0.60
CA ALA A 32 24.43 -13.32 0.14
C ALA A 32 23.36 -12.76 -0.80
N GLY A 33 22.34 -13.58 -1.04
CA GLY A 33 21.07 -13.19 -1.59
C GLY A 33 20.65 -12.17 -0.58
N VAL A 34 20.79 -10.91 -1.00
CA VAL A 34 20.12 -9.79 -0.37
C VAL A 34 18.73 -10.31 -0.11
N ASN A 35 18.46 -10.61 1.16
CA ASN A 35 17.27 -11.33 1.53
C ASN A 35 16.12 -10.32 1.45
N LEU A 36 15.67 -10.05 0.23
CA LEU A 36 14.55 -9.19 -0.08
C LEU A 36 13.23 -9.79 0.45
N SER A 37 13.24 -11.00 1.02
CA SER A 37 12.04 -11.62 1.59
C SER A 37 11.46 -10.87 2.80
N GLY A 38 12.18 -9.88 3.34
CA GLY A 38 11.67 -8.95 4.36
C GLY A 38 11.47 -7.50 3.90
N ALA A 39 11.94 -7.14 2.69
CA ALA A 39 11.79 -5.78 2.17
C ALA A 39 10.37 -5.61 1.63
N LYS A 40 9.51 -4.95 2.40
CA LYS A 40 8.18 -4.58 1.90
C LYS A 40 8.34 -3.51 0.83
N ALA A 41 7.71 -3.72 -0.33
CA ALA A 41 7.74 -2.74 -1.40
C ALA A 41 7.05 -1.46 -0.94
N VAL A 42 7.81 -0.38 -0.86
CA VAL A 42 7.30 0.95 -0.52
C VAL A 42 6.62 1.55 -1.75
N ILE A 43 5.44 2.15 -1.58
CA ILE A 43 4.84 2.96 -2.63
C ILE A 43 5.75 4.20 -2.84
N PRO A 44 6.33 4.40 -4.05
CA PRO A 44 7.15 5.58 -4.30
C PRO A 44 6.26 6.85 -4.28
N VAL A 45 6.87 8.02 -4.08
CA VAL A 45 6.13 9.29 -4.20
C VAL A 45 5.55 9.40 -5.62
N ASN A 46 4.29 9.81 -5.71
CA ASN A 46 3.40 9.76 -6.88
C ASN A 46 3.06 8.36 -7.41
N GLY A 47 3.58 7.30 -6.77
CA GLY A 47 3.22 5.92 -7.06
C GLY A 47 1.82 5.58 -6.56
N THR A 48 1.24 4.56 -7.19
CA THR A 48 -0.06 4.00 -6.80
C THR A 48 0.06 2.50 -6.60
N GLN A 49 -0.78 1.95 -5.72
CA GLN A 49 -0.84 0.51 -5.51
C GLN A 49 -2.24 0.09 -5.08
N ALA A 50 -2.69 -1.07 -5.57
CA ALA A 50 -3.89 -1.74 -5.11
C ALA A 50 -3.63 -2.39 -3.74
N GLY A 51 -4.49 -2.12 -2.78
CA GLY A 51 -4.53 -2.75 -1.46
C GLY A 51 -5.71 -3.68 -1.33
N THR A 52 -5.50 -4.81 -0.66
CA THR A 52 -6.58 -5.74 -0.30
C THR A 52 -6.27 -6.39 1.04
N PHE A 53 -7.33 -6.67 1.80
CA PHE A 53 -7.25 -7.58 2.93
C PHE A 53 -8.59 -8.30 3.11
N THR A 54 -8.52 -9.47 3.71
CA THR A 54 -9.70 -10.22 4.14
C THR A 54 -9.69 -10.36 5.65
N ASN A 55 -10.84 -10.14 6.27
CA ASN A 55 -11.05 -10.34 7.69
C ASN A 55 -12.22 -11.31 7.90
N THR A 56 -12.14 -12.09 8.97
CA THR A 56 -13.19 -13.03 9.34
C THR A 56 -13.68 -12.73 10.74
N SER A 57 -14.98 -12.95 10.96
CA SER A 57 -15.62 -12.78 12.25
C SER A 57 -16.53 -13.97 12.54
N ALA A 58 -16.51 -14.41 13.79
CA ALA A 58 -17.47 -15.38 14.31
C ALA A 58 -18.88 -14.79 14.51
N SER A 59 -19.01 -13.46 14.52
CA SER A 59 -20.26 -12.75 14.76
C SER A 59 -20.46 -11.63 13.74
N PRO A 60 -21.70 -11.40 13.25
CA PRO A 60 -21.95 -10.33 12.28
C PRO A 60 -21.74 -8.93 12.86
N THR A 61 -21.63 -8.80 14.19
CA THR A 61 -21.52 -7.52 14.91
C THR A 61 -20.21 -7.30 15.65
N ALA A 62 -19.27 -8.25 15.61
CA ALA A 62 -18.02 -8.18 16.39
C ALA A 62 -16.79 -8.35 15.49
N TRP A 63 -16.49 -7.30 14.71
CA TRP A 63 -15.34 -7.28 13.82
C TRP A 63 -14.11 -6.70 14.53
N THR A 64 -12.98 -7.41 14.44
CA THR A 64 -11.69 -6.88 14.87
C THR A 64 -11.20 -5.85 13.86
N ALA A 65 -10.69 -4.72 14.33
CA ALA A 65 -10.09 -3.71 13.46
C ALA A 65 -8.82 -4.25 12.78
N VAL A 66 -8.62 -3.89 11.52
CA VAL A 66 -7.44 -4.29 10.73
C VAL A 66 -6.56 -3.06 10.51
N GLY A 67 -5.40 -3.01 11.17
CA GLY A 67 -4.39 -1.98 10.92
C GLY A 67 -3.78 -2.12 9.54
N TYR A 68 -3.59 -0.99 8.84
CA TYR A 68 -3.02 -0.98 7.49
C TYR A 68 -1.91 0.07 7.35
N ASP A 69 -0.77 -0.37 6.83
CA ASP A 69 0.37 0.45 6.49
C ASP A 69 0.24 0.87 5.03
N LEU A 70 -0.18 2.11 4.80
CA LEU A 70 -0.37 2.72 3.50
C LEU A 70 0.98 3.00 2.80
N HIS A 71 2.08 3.06 3.53
CA HIS A 71 3.41 3.26 2.96
C HIS A 71 3.93 1.99 2.28
N ASN A 72 3.75 0.86 2.96
CA ASN A 72 4.21 -0.46 2.52
C ASN A 72 3.10 -1.31 1.88
N ASN A 73 1.89 -0.75 1.78
CA ASN A 73 0.69 -1.38 1.23
C ASN A 73 0.41 -2.77 1.80
N VAL A 74 0.29 -2.88 3.13
CA VAL A 74 0.21 -4.16 3.84
C VAL A 74 -0.55 -4.03 5.15
N THR A 75 -1.17 -5.12 5.61
CA THR A 75 -1.70 -5.18 6.99
C THR A 75 -0.56 -5.24 8.00
N ALA A 76 -0.70 -4.52 9.11
CA ALA A 76 0.30 -4.48 10.19
C ALA A 76 -0.33 -4.00 11.52
N THR A 77 0.44 -4.06 12.61
CA THR A 77 -0.05 -3.73 13.97
C THR A 77 0.84 -2.69 14.67
N PRO A 78 2.15 -2.60 14.40
CA PRO A 78 2.87 -1.36 14.65
C PRO A 78 3.08 -0.56 13.35
N GLY A 79 3.18 0.76 13.46
CA GLY A 79 3.60 1.66 12.37
C GLY A 79 2.55 1.96 11.30
N VAL A 80 1.29 1.58 11.53
CA VAL A 80 0.18 1.77 10.60
C VAL A 80 -0.40 3.19 10.66
N GLN A 81 -0.86 3.70 9.52
CA GLN A 81 -1.46 5.04 9.39
C GLN A 81 -2.94 5.02 9.76
N VAL A 82 -3.62 3.94 9.39
CA VAL A 82 -5.06 3.79 9.51
C VAL A 82 -5.40 2.39 10.01
N GLN A 83 -6.64 2.26 10.47
CA GLN A 83 -7.27 0.97 10.66
C GLN A 83 -8.59 0.93 9.89
N PHE A 84 -8.93 -0.27 9.44
CA PHE A 84 -10.23 -0.56 8.89
C PHE A 84 -11.10 -1.22 9.95
N ASP A 85 -12.21 -0.61 10.32
CA ASP A 85 -13.02 -1.01 11.48
C ASP A 85 -14.53 -0.98 11.22
N SER A 86 -15.31 -1.24 12.29
CA SER A 86 -16.76 -1.40 12.26
C SER A 86 -17.23 -2.62 11.43
N ASN A 87 -18.53 -2.67 11.14
CA ASN A 87 -19.13 -3.77 10.40
C ASN A 87 -18.48 -3.91 9.02
N PHE A 88 -18.06 -5.13 8.71
CA PHE A 88 -17.38 -5.50 7.46
C PHE A 88 -16.05 -4.76 7.22
N ASN A 89 -15.49 -4.11 8.24
CA ASN A 89 -14.27 -3.30 8.12
C ASN A 89 -14.35 -2.21 7.04
N GLY A 90 -15.55 -1.69 6.75
CA GLY A 90 -15.75 -0.68 5.71
C GLY A 90 -15.31 0.73 6.10
N ASN A 91 -15.15 1.02 7.39
CA ASN A 91 -14.70 2.34 7.84
C ASN A 91 -13.19 2.46 7.76
N ILE A 92 -12.67 3.62 7.36
CA ILE A 92 -11.26 3.98 7.51
C ILE A 92 -11.13 4.98 8.67
N THR A 93 -10.37 4.59 9.69
CA THR A 93 -10.13 5.39 10.90
C THR A 93 -8.66 5.72 11.00
N LYS A 94 -8.33 6.99 11.27
CA LYS A 94 -6.94 7.41 11.48
C LYS A 94 -6.38 6.87 12.80
N LEU A 95 -5.09 6.59 12.82
CA LEU A 95 -4.38 6.26 14.06
C LEU A 95 -3.64 7.48 14.63
N SER A 96 -3.09 7.31 15.84
CA SER A 96 -2.35 8.37 16.53
C SER A 96 -1.19 8.87 15.68
N GLY A 97 -0.97 10.19 15.68
CA GLY A 97 0.03 10.84 14.83
C GLY A 97 -0.42 11.07 13.38
N TYR A 98 -1.61 10.61 13.00
CA TYR A 98 -2.20 10.87 11.68
C TYR A 98 -3.51 11.65 11.75
N TYR A 99 -3.81 12.28 10.62
CA TYR A 99 -4.97 13.13 10.34
C TYR A 99 -5.72 12.57 9.15
N LEU A 100 -7.04 12.79 9.11
CA LEU A 100 -7.92 12.27 8.08
C LEU A 100 -8.87 13.36 7.60
N GLY A 101 -9.00 13.45 6.28
CA GLY A 101 -10.01 14.24 5.60
C GLY A 101 -10.54 13.47 4.40
N TYR A 102 -11.34 14.14 3.58
CA TYR A 102 -11.74 13.62 2.28
C TYR A 102 -11.61 14.69 1.20
N TYR A 103 -11.52 14.23 -0.03
CA TYR A 103 -11.59 15.05 -1.24
C TYR A 103 -12.62 14.45 -2.18
N ASP A 104 -13.55 15.28 -2.65
CA ASP A 104 -14.50 14.92 -3.70
C ASP A 104 -14.01 15.53 -5.01
N SER A 105 -13.61 14.70 -5.96
CA SER A 105 -13.19 15.19 -7.27
C SER A 105 -14.39 15.37 -8.21
N PRO A 106 -14.47 16.47 -8.96
CA PRO A 106 -15.48 16.62 -10.00
C PRO A 106 -15.19 15.72 -11.22
N SER A 107 -13.92 15.44 -11.52
CA SER A 107 -13.49 14.85 -12.80
C SER A 107 -12.60 13.62 -12.65
N VAL A 108 -11.80 13.50 -11.60
CA VAL A 108 -10.89 12.38 -11.41
C VAL A 108 -11.70 11.14 -11.00
N THR A 109 -11.38 10.00 -11.62
CA THR A 109 -12.08 8.72 -11.43
C THR A 109 -11.31 7.74 -10.58
N ASP A 110 -10.00 7.93 -10.42
CA ASP A 110 -9.15 7.06 -9.61
C ASP A 110 -7.98 7.82 -8.98
N VAL A 111 -7.30 7.20 -8.01
CA VAL A 111 -6.21 7.85 -7.29
C VAL A 111 -5.05 8.31 -8.19
N THR A 112 -4.84 7.73 -9.37
CA THR A 112 -3.71 8.08 -10.24
C THR A 112 -3.77 9.53 -10.70
N GLY A 113 -4.98 10.06 -10.92
CA GLY A 113 -5.21 11.44 -11.36
C GLY A 113 -5.12 12.51 -10.27
N ILE A 114 -5.05 12.13 -8.99
CA ILE A 114 -5.03 13.08 -7.87
C ILE A 114 -3.62 13.65 -7.67
N SER A 115 -3.50 14.96 -7.54
CA SER A 115 -2.25 15.70 -7.34
C SER A 115 -2.27 16.50 -6.03
N LEU A 116 -1.12 17.05 -5.63
CA LEU A 116 -1.05 17.92 -4.45
C LEU A 116 -1.91 19.19 -4.58
N SER A 117 -2.03 19.76 -5.79
CA SER A 117 -2.85 20.95 -6.03
C SER A 117 -4.34 20.72 -5.80
N ASP A 118 -4.82 19.50 -6.10
CA ASP A 118 -6.22 19.11 -5.86
C ASP A 118 -6.57 19.14 -4.37
N LEU A 119 -5.60 18.90 -3.50
CA LEU A 119 -5.81 18.75 -2.06
C LEU A 119 -5.62 20.05 -1.27
N SER A 120 -5.27 21.15 -1.94
CA SER A 120 -4.89 22.42 -1.29
C SER A 120 -5.94 23.00 -0.34
N SER A 121 -7.23 22.68 -0.55
CA SER A 121 -8.35 23.12 0.28
C SER A 121 -8.89 22.06 1.24
N VAL A 122 -8.28 20.86 1.30
CA VAL A 122 -8.76 19.77 2.15
C VAL A 122 -8.48 20.07 3.63
N SER A 123 -9.51 19.88 4.46
CA SER A 123 -9.38 19.94 5.93
C SER A 123 -9.16 18.54 6.51
N LEU A 124 -8.17 18.38 7.38
CA LEU A 124 -7.77 17.08 7.95
C LEU A 124 -8.07 16.91 9.46
N THR A 125 -8.66 17.92 10.10
CA THR A 125 -8.78 17.95 11.58
C THR A 125 -10.16 17.59 12.10
N THR A 126 -11.17 17.54 11.23
CA THR A 126 -12.57 17.37 11.64
C THR A 126 -13.04 15.92 11.62
N ILE A 127 -12.26 15.02 11.02
CA ILE A 127 -12.67 13.64 10.77
C ILE A 127 -11.68 12.68 11.42
N SER A 128 -12.17 11.81 12.30
CA SER A 128 -11.42 10.67 12.84
C SER A 128 -11.64 9.40 12.03
N THR A 129 -12.83 9.26 11.45
CA THR A 129 -13.29 8.08 10.72
C THR A 129 -14.14 8.51 9.53
N LEU A 130 -13.83 7.98 8.35
CA LEU A 130 -14.74 8.00 7.21
C LEU A 130 -15.45 6.64 7.15
N GLY A 131 -16.76 6.66 7.34
CA GLY A 131 -17.59 5.46 7.40
C GLY A 131 -18.73 5.50 6.41
N SER A 132 -19.87 4.91 6.80
CA SER A 132 -21.07 4.93 5.95
C SER A 132 -21.60 6.35 5.78
N ASN A 133 -21.88 6.70 4.54
CA ASN A 133 -22.49 7.95 4.12
C ASN A 133 -23.98 7.94 4.48
N SER A 134 -24.46 9.07 4.98
CA SER A 134 -25.86 9.24 5.39
C SER A 134 -26.31 10.68 5.15
N ALA A 135 -27.58 10.97 5.42
CA ALA A 135 -28.13 12.32 5.22
C ALA A 135 -27.44 13.41 6.06
N THR A 136 -26.83 13.04 7.20
CA THR A 136 -26.24 14.00 8.15
C THR A 136 -24.75 13.78 8.39
N VAL A 137 -24.17 12.71 7.85
CA VAL A 137 -22.76 12.37 8.02
C VAL A 137 -22.15 12.10 6.67
N VAL A 138 -21.08 12.83 6.36
CA VAL A 138 -20.27 12.57 5.17
C VAL A 138 -19.46 11.30 5.40
N GLY A 139 -19.75 10.27 4.61
CA GLY A 139 -19.02 9.00 4.62
C GLY A 139 -18.33 8.74 3.28
N TRP A 140 -17.66 7.59 3.12
CA TRP A 140 -16.98 7.22 1.87
C TRP A 140 -17.56 6.00 1.16
N TYR A 141 -18.60 5.40 1.74
CA TYR A 141 -19.43 4.38 1.09
C TYR A 141 -20.90 4.52 1.49
N ASP A 142 -21.81 4.19 0.60
CA ASP A 142 -23.23 4.00 0.90
C ASP A 142 -23.47 2.55 1.34
N TYR A 143 -24.36 2.36 2.32
CA TYR A 143 -24.77 1.04 2.79
C TYR A 143 -26.27 0.81 2.59
N ASN A 144 -26.61 -0.15 1.72
CA ASN A 144 -27.98 -0.57 1.51
C ASN A 144 -28.36 -1.64 2.54
N ARG A 145 -29.24 -1.31 3.49
CA ARG A 145 -29.66 -2.24 4.56
C ARG A 145 -30.48 -3.43 4.06
N THR A 146 -31.16 -3.29 2.91
CA THR A 146 -32.00 -4.35 2.33
C THR A 146 -31.16 -5.39 1.62
N THR A 147 -30.26 -4.96 0.73
CA THR A 147 -29.38 -5.86 -0.03
C THR A 147 -28.07 -6.17 0.69
N ARG A 148 -27.79 -5.48 1.81
CA ARG A 148 -26.53 -5.49 2.55
C ARG A 148 -25.32 -5.13 1.69
N ALA A 149 -25.54 -4.41 0.59
CA ALA A 149 -24.49 -3.98 -0.32
C ALA A 149 -23.77 -2.73 0.21
N ILE A 150 -22.45 -2.72 0.08
CA ILE A 150 -21.59 -1.55 0.30
C ILE A 150 -21.18 -1.04 -1.08
N THR A 151 -21.47 0.23 -1.35
CA THR A 151 -21.12 0.87 -2.62
C THR A 151 -20.24 2.08 -2.31
N PRO A 152 -18.99 2.14 -2.81
CA PRO A 152 -18.15 3.32 -2.61
C PRO A 152 -18.83 4.58 -3.15
N VAL A 153 -18.66 5.71 -2.45
CA VAL A 153 -19.10 7.00 -2.97
C VAL A 153 -18.18 7.37 -4.13
N ALA A 154 -18.75 7.54 -5.32
CA ALA A 154 -17.98 7.82 -6.52
C ALA A 154 -17.15 9.10 -6.38
N LYS A 155 -15.88 9.03 -6.81
CA LYS A 155 -14.93 10.16 -6.82
C LYS A 155 -14.64 10.79 -5.46
N ARG A 156 -14.93 10.07 -4.37
CA ARG A 156 -14.53 10.44 -3.01
C ARG A 156 -13.27 9.70 -2.61
N TYR A 157 -12.31 10.44 -2.09
CA TYR A 157 -11.00 9.95 -1.69
C TYR A 157 -10.76 10.30 -0.23
N ALA A 158 -10.32 9.32 0.57
CA ALA A 158 -9.83 9.57 1.91
C ALA A 158 -8.41 10.14 1.84
N ILE A 159 -8.14 11.21 2.57
CA ILE A 159 -6.84 11.88 2.60
C ILE A 159 -6.23 11.65 3.97
N VAL A 160 -5.09 10.97 4.02
CA VAL A 160 -4.40 10.60 5.26
C VAL A 160 -3.04 11.27 5.30
N ALA A 161 -2.75 12.03 6.36
CA ALA A 161 -1.49 12.74 6.49
C ALA A 161 -0.92 12.67 7.91
N ASP A 162 0.38 12.84 8.06
CA ASP A 162 1.06 12.93 9.37
C ASP A 162 1.07 14.33 9.99
N ALA A 163 0.40 15.30 9.35
CA ALA A 163 0.21 16.65 9.86
C ALA A 163 -1.23 17.11 9.67
N SER A 164 -1.62 18.14 10.43
CA SER A 164 -2.98 18.72 10.39
C SER A 164 -3.26 19.53 9.12
N THR A 165 -2.24 19.86 8.35
CA THR A 165 -2.33 20.56 7.06
C THR A 165 -1.60 19.79 5.97
N ILE A 166 -2.05 19.94 4.71
CA ILE A 166 -1.40 19.32 3.55
C ILE A 166 -0.01 19.90 3.31
N ALA A 167 0.21 21.19 3.60
CA ALA A 167 1.49 21.86 3.41
C ALA A 167 2.58 21.26 4.32
N ASP A 168 2.25 21.09 5.61
CA ASP A 168 3.20 20.65 6.65
C ASP A 168 3.41 19.14 6.67
N ALA A 169 2.53 18.37 6.03
CA ALA A 169 2.64 16.92 5.96
C ALA A 169 3.94 16.50 5.26
N ALA A 170 4.67 15.58 5.89
CA ALA A 170 5.83 14.91 5.29
C ALA A 170 5.42 13.58 4.65
N ARG A 171 4.30 12.99 5.10
CA ARG A 171 3.68 11.81 4.50
C ARG A 171 2.22 12.11 4.18
N LEU A 172 1.85 11.85 2.94
CA LEU A 172 0.50 12.12 2.46
C LEU A 172 0.03 11.02 1.52
N TYR A 173 -1.11 10.43 1.86
CA TYR A 173 -1.72 9.34 1.13
C TYR A 173 -3.15 9.69 0.72
N VAL A 174 -3.51 9.26 -0.48
CA VAL A 174 -4.87 9.34 -1.02
C VAL A 174 -5.36 7.92 -1.16
N VAL A 175 -6.51 7.61 -0.57
CA VAL A 175 -7.08 6.26 -0.56
C VAL A 175 -8.47 6.30 -1.21
N GLN A 176 -8.68 5.42 -2.17
CA GLN A 176 -9.97 5.21 -2.83
C GLN A 176 -10.50 3.84 -2.46
N LEU A 177 -11.71 3.77 -1.93
CA LEU A 177 -12.38 2.50 -1.73
C LEU A 177 -12.89 1.96 -3.08
N ASP A 178 -12.51 0.75 -3.45
CA ASP A 178 -13.02 0.08 -4.65
C ASP A 178 -14.26 -0.75 -4.34
N GLY A 179 -14.31 -1.33 -3.14
CA GLY A 179 -15.45 -2.10 -2.69
C GLY A 179 -15.19 -2.88 -1.42
N VAL A 180 -16.28 -3.30 -0.79
CA VAL A 180 -16.29 -4.21 0.36
C VAL A 180 -17.23 -5.36 0.04
N THR A 181 -16.67 -6.57 -0.05
CA THR A 181 -17.43 -7.79 -0.32
C THR A 181 -17.59 -8.58 0.96
N ALA A 182 -18.82 -8.62 1.49
CA ALA A 182 -19.16 -9.40 2.67
C ALA A 182 -19.84 -10.72 2.28
N THR A 183 -19.39 -11.82 2.87
CA THR A 183 -19.94 -13.17 2.67
C THR A 183 -20.18 -13.87 4.01
N GLY A 184 -20.99 -14.94 3.99
CA GLY A 184 -21.43 -15.67 5.19
C GLY A 184 -22.75 -15.13 5.74
N THR A 185 -23.82 -15.93 5.69
CA THR A 185 -25.15 -15.56 6.21
C THR A 185 -25.46 -16.23 7.56
N THR A 186 -24.81 -17.36 7.84
CA THR A 186 -24.95 -18.13 9.09
C THR A 186 -23.59 -18.42 9.76
N GLY A 187 -22.53 -17.71 9.34
CA GLY A 187 -21.16 -17.81 9.85
C GLY A 187 -20.22 -18.72 9.04
N PRO A 188 -18.88 -18.62 9.24
CA PRO A 188 -18.17 -17.40 9.65
C PRO A 188 -18.39 -16.28 8.63
N PHE A 189 -18.53 -15.04 9.13
CA PHE A 189 -18.69 -13.86 8.30
C PHE A 189 -17.32 -13.44 7.78
N THR A 190 -17.20 -13.22 6.48
CA THR A 190 -15.93 -12.82 5.85
C THR A 190 -16.14 -11.51 5.10
N SER A 191 -15.24 -10.56 5.29
CA SER A 191 -15.24 -9.31 4.53
C SER A 191 -13.90 -9.16 3.81
N THR A 192 -13.96 -8.87 2.52
CA THR A 192 -12.80 -8.48 1.72
C THR A 192 -12.94 -7.01 1.35
N VAL A 193 -11.97 -6.20 1.75
CA VAL A 193 -11.91 -4.78 1.44
C VAL A 193 -10.85 -4.57 0.36
N ASN A 194 -11.24 -3.91 -0.72
CA ASN A 194 -10.36 -3.55 -1.83
C ASN A 194 -10.31 -2.03 -1.98
N PHE A 195 -9.12 -1.51 -2.22
CA PHE A 195 -8.88 -0.08 -2.37
C PHE A 195 -7.64 0.17 -3.21
N HIS A 196 -7.49 1.40 -3.70
CA HIS A 196 -6.25 1.90 -4.25
C HIS A 196 -5.69 3.01 -3.38
N THR A 197 -4.36 3.04 -3.26
CA THR A 197 -3.63 4.10 -2.55
C THR A 197 -2.69 4.80 -3.52
N LYS A 198 -2.63 6.14 -3.46
CA LYS A 198 -1.55 6.95 -4.02
C LYS A 198 -0.78 7.61 -2.89
N ARG A 199 0.54 7.58 -2.99
CA ARG A 199 1.42 8.37 -2.12
C ARG A 199 1.76 9.68 -2.80
N LEU A 200 1.55 10.81 -2.14
CA LEU A 200 1.89 12.14 -2.65
C LEU A 200 3.11 12.75 -1.94
N LYS A 201 3.40 12.30 -0.71
CA LYS A 201 4.60 12.66 0.05
C LYS A 201 5.11 11.44 0.83
#